data_AF-A0A1H0QW16-F1
#
_entry.id   AF-A0A1H0QW16-F1
#
_cell.length_a   1.000
_cell.length_b   1.000
_cell.length_c   1.000
_cell.angle_alpha   90.00
_cell.angle_beta   90.00
_cell.angle_gamma   90.00
#
_symmetry.space_group_name_H-M   'P 1'
#
loop_
_entity.id
_entity.type
_entity.pdbx_description
1 polymer ?
#
loop_
_entity_poly.entity_id
_entity_poly.type
_entity_poly.pdbx_seq_one_letter_code
_entity_poly.pdbx_strand_id
1 'polypeptide(L)'
;MPLWLQGALESAQAAVISALVVAAPIVTVWATAGFQNSGFDLLARLAGQAWLLIHGVPLLLATAGAGSAAHPDSGTLSLIPLGLTLIPFLLAWRAGLRLARASYTDQLWQALLGSWLMYAGFGVATGFVCRTSDVGISLWSAALIPLIPFGLGMVVGARREAGSWSRLIGVDAVAWLSRTSQHSRWAGSYLGSAIKAGWVALMASLSMAAALLAVDLFIHWNLVVAVYEGLDAGAIGGAVLTIVLLGFLPNLVVFALAWISGAGFALGVGSAAGPLGTAVGPLPSIPVFAALPSGSLDFGFVALVVPALAGALAGWWFLREGENHFDEWLSIKVRARWFTAAASTLVLGAVIGSVAGLLAAGLAWLAGGSAGIGRLTEIGPDPLRTALFVAAEVGIGVVIGYAAGPWLERQQKLREADLEAVNGR
;
A
#
# COMPACT_ATOMS: atom_id res chain seq x y z
N MET A 1 1.70 9.56 36.09
CA MET A 1 2.50 8.49 35.47
C MET A 1 3.53 9.15 34.56
N PRO A 2 4.82 8.76 34.59
CA PRO A 2 5.81 9.32 33.66
C PRO A 2 5.40 9.07 32.20
N LEU A 3 5.58 10.06 31.32
CA LEU A 3 5.11 9.99 29.92
C LEU A 3 5.74 8.83 29.12
N TRP A 4 7.03 8.54 29.36
CA TRP A 4 7.71 7.39 28.76
C TRP A 4 7.08 6.06 29.17
N LEU A 5 6.64 5.94 30.43
CA LEU A 5 5.96 4.75 30.94
C LEU A 5 4.56 4.63 30.30
N GLN A 6 3.87 5.76 30.09
CA GLN A 6 2.56 5.77 29.43
C GLN A 6 2.66 5.30 27.97
N GLY A 7 3.64 5.81 27.22
CA GLY A 7 3.92 5.32 25.86
C GLY A 7 4.29 3.83 25.82
N ALA A 8 5.06 3.37 26.80
CA ALA A 8 5.40 1.95 26.94
C ALA A 8 4.16 1.07 27.19
N LEU A 9 3.23 1.47 28.05
CA LEU A 9 2.00 0.70 28.27
C LEU A 9 1.10 0.65 27.03
N GLU A 10 0.92 1.80 26.35
CA GLU A 10 0.09 1.89 25.14
C GLU A 10 0.64 0.99 24.00
N SER A 11 1.96 0.95 23.84
CA SER A 11 2.61 0.07 22.87
C SER A 11 2.62 -1.39 23.27
N ALA A 12 2.82 -1.71 24.56
CA ALA A 12 2.70 -3.08 25.05
C ALA A 12 1.28 -3.63 24.80
N GLN A 13 0.25 -2.84 25.05
CA GLN A 13 -1.13 -3.21 24.74
C GLN A 13 -1.32 -3.45 23.23
N ALA A 14 -0.81 -2.55 22.38
CA ALA A 14 -0.91 -2.71 20.92
C ALA A 14 -0.16 -3.95 20.40
N ALA A 15 1.02 -4.25 20.95
CA ALA A 15 1.80 -5.44 20.63
C ALA A 15 1.05 -6.72 21.02
N VAL A 16 0.50 -6.77 22.24
CA VAL A 16 -0.29 -7.92 22.71
C VAL A 16 -1.56 -8.12 21.87
N ILE A 17 -2.33 -7.05 21.60
CA ILE A 17 -3.54 -7.16 20.79
C ILE A 17 -3.22 -7.66 19.38
N SER A 18 -2.20 -7.09 18.72
CA SER A 18 -1.82 -7.53 17.38
C SER A 18 -1.29 -8.96 17.36
N ALA A 19 -0.53 -9.38 18.37
CA ALA A 19 -0.08 -10.77 18.52
C ALA A 19 -1.26 -11.73 18.72
N LEU A 20 -2.24 -11.36 19.53
CA LEU A 20 -3.45 -12.17 19.74
C LEU A 20 -4.29 -12.32 18.47
N VAL A 21 -4.40 -11.26 17.65
CA VAL A 21 -5.11 -11.31 16.37
C VAL A 21 -4.45 -12.30 15.41
N VAL A 22 -3.12 -12.42 15.41
CA VAL A 22 -2.39 -13.41 14.60
C VAL A 22 -2.46 -14.81 15.21
N ALA A 23 -2.34 -14.91 16.54
CA ALA A 23 -2.34 -16.19 17.23
C ALA A 23 -3.71 -16.89 17.19
N ALA A 24 -4.82 -16.14 17.29
CA ALA A 24 -6.16 -16.70 17.38
C ALA A 24 -6.54 -17.61 16.18
N PRO A 25 -6.34 -17.21 14.92
CA PRO A 25 -6.57 -18.12 13.77
C PRO A 25 -5.71 -19.38 13.85
N ILE A 26 -4.43 -19.27 14.21
CA ILE A 26 -3.50 -20.40 14.32
C ILE A 26 -3.96 -21.39 15.40
N VAL A 27 -4.33 -20.89 16.58
CA VAL A 27 -4.85 -21.73 17.67
C VAL A 27 -6.18 -22.38 17.28
N THR A 28 -7.02 -21.71 16.50
CA THR A 28 -8.30 -22.26 16.04
C THR A 28 -8.10 -23.43 15.07
N VAL A 29 -7.17 -23.31 14.12
CA VAL A 29 -6.78 -24.44 13.24
C VAL A 29 -6.16 -25.58 14.05
N TRP A 30 -5.31 -25.27 15.01
CA TRP A 30 -4.73 -26.29 15.88
C TRP A 30 -5.78 -27.04 16.70
N ALA A 31 -6.73 -26.33 17.30
CA ALA A 31 -7.80 -26.90 18.11
C ALA A 31 -8.72 -27.85 17.32
N THR A 32 -8.70 -27.76 15.99
CA THR A 32 -9.46 -28.62 15.08
C THR A 32 -8.61 -29.72 14.45
N ALA A 33 -7.42 -29.98 14.99
CA ALA A 33 -6.45 -30.94 14.47
C ALA A 33 -6.01 -30.65 13.02
N GLY A 34 -6.04 -29.39 12.60
CA GLY A 34 -5.61 -28.96 11.27
C GLY A 34 -4.08 -28.99 11.03
N PHE A 35 -3.29 -29.21 12.08
CA PHE A 35 -1.83 -29.40 11.98
C PHE A 35 -1.46 -30.85 12.27
N GLN A 36 -0.50 -31.40 11.50
CA GLN A 36 0.03 -32.74 11.77
C GLN A 36 0.81 -32.83 13.08
N ASN A 37 1.43 -31.74 13.53
CA ASN A 37 2.11 -31.64 14.82
C ASN A 37 1.31 -30.71 15.75
N SER A 38 0.94 -31.23 16.92
CA SER A 38 0.10 -30.54 17.90
C SER A 38 0.87 -29.97 19.09
N GLY A 39 2.20 -29.86 19.02
CA GLY A 39 3.03 -29.28 20.09
C GLY A 39 2.74 -27.79 20.34
N PHE A 40 2.55 -27.41 21.60
CA PHE A 40 2.30 -26.02 21.99
C PHE A 40 3.47 -25.09 21.67
N ASP A 41 4.70 -25.59 21.71
CA ASP A 41 5.90 -24.83 21.37
C ASP A 41 5.94 -24.47 19.89
N LEU A 42 5.53 -25.38 19.00
CA LEU A 42 5.43 -25.12 17.57
C LEU A 42 4.42 -24.00 17.28
N LEU A 43 3.24 -24.05 17.93
CA LEU A 43 2.22 -23.02 17.76
C LEU A 43 2.69 -21.65 18.21
N ALA A 44 3.34 -21.57 19.38
CA ALA A 44 3.86 -20.32 19.90
C ALA A 44 4.91 -19.74 18.96
N ARG A 45 5.81 -20.58 18.42
CA ARG A 45 6.82 -20.17 17.43
C ARG A 45 6.18 -19.70 16.13
N LEU A 46 5.21 -20.45 15.59
CA LEU A 46 4.49 -20.09 14.37
C LEU A 46 3.75 -18.77 14.53
N ALA A 47 3.06 -18.56 15.66
CA ALA A 47 2.36 -17.32 15.95
C ALA A 47 3.32 -16.12 16.06
N GLY A 48 4.47 -16.29 16.72
CA GLY A 48 5.49 -15.23 16.80
C GLY A 48 6.18 -14.94 15.47
N GLN A 49 6.48 -15.97 14.68
CA GLN A 49 7.02 -15.83 13.31
C GLN A 49 6.02 -15.12 12.39
N ALA A 50 4.75 -15.51 12.41
CA ALA A 50 3.69 -14.85 11.67
C ALA A 50 3.51 -13.39 12.13
N TRP A 51 3.57 -13.12 13.44
CA TRP A 51 3.51 -11.75 13.95
C TRP A 51 4.68 -10.90 13.46
N LEU A 52 5.90 -11.44 13.40
CA LEU A 52 7.04 -10.74 12.81
C LEU A 52 6.87 -10.52 11.29
N LEU A 53 6.30 -11.49 10.58
CA LEU A 53 6.03 -11.40 9.14
C LEU A 53 5.00 -10.31 8.80
N ILE A 54 3.93 -10.16 9.58
CA ILE A 54 2.97 -9.05 9.36
C ILE A 54 3.59 -7.67 9.56
N HIS A 55 4.75 -7.58 10.24
CA HIS A 55 5.51 -6.35 10.38
C HIS A 55 6.54 -6.14 9.25
N GLY A 56 6.75 -7.15 8.39
CA GLY A 56 7.74 -7.14 7.32
C GLY A 56 9.12 -7.64 7.71
N VAL A 57 9.26 -8.33 8.86
CA VAL A 57 10.54 -8.92 9.26
C VAL A 57 10.83 -10.13 8.36
N PRO A 58 11.96 -10.15 7.63
CA PRO A 58 12.30 -11.29 6.79
C PRO A 58 12.65 -12.51 7.64
N LEU A 59 12.07 -13.66 7.28
CA LEU A 59 12.34 -14.95 7.92
C LEU A 59 13.24 -15.77 7.00
N LEU A 60 14.40 -16.22 7.51
CA LEU A 60 15.35 -17.04 6.76
C LEU A 60 14.98 -18.51 6.92
N LEU A 61 14.46 -19.13 5.87
CA LEU A 61 14.05 -20.52 5.85
C LEU A 61 15.23 -21.42 5.45
N ALA A 62 15.54 -22.42 6.27
CA ALA A 62 16.39 -23.53 5.86
C ALA A 62 15.54 -24.48 5.00
N THR A 63 15.96 -24.76 3.78
CA THR A 63 15.20 -25.67 2.90
C THR A 63 15.52 -27.12 3.26
N ALA A 64 14.51 -27.89 3.68
CA ALA A 64 14.65 -29.34 3.85
C ALA A 64 14.52 -30.05 2.48
N GLY A 65 15.64 -30.54 1.92
CA GLY A 65 15.62 -31.62 0.92
C GLY A 65 16.31 -31.38 -0.44
N ALA A 66 17.50 -31.99 -0.56
CA ALA A 66 18.20 -32.56 -1.71
C ALA A 66 17.91 -32.10 -3.16
N GLY A 67 18.97 -31.65 -3.85
CA GLY A 67 19.35 -32.29 -5.11
C GLY A 67 19.15 -31.52 -6.41
N SER A 68 19.54 -30.25 -6.50
CA SER A 68 20.19 -29.76 -7.72
C SER A 68 21.01 -28.52 -7.40
N ALA A 69 22.18 -28.35 -8.03
CA ALA A 69 23.05 -27.18 -7.88
C ALA A 69 22.40 -25.84 -8.37
N ALA A 70 21.10 -25.86 -8.68
CA ALA A 70 20.34 -24.74 -9.24
C ALA A 70 19.40 -24.05 -8.23
N HIS A 71 19.27 -24.55 -7.00
CA HIS A 71 18.37 -23.98 -5.98
C HIS A 71 19.12 -23.71 -4.67
N PRO A 72 19.04 -22.49 -4.10
CA PRO A 72 19.81 -22.15 -2.91
C PRO A 72 19.35 -22.98 -1.70
N ASP A 73 20.31 -23.39 -0.86
CA ASP A 73 20.12 -24.18 0.38
C ASP A 73 19.31 -23.43 1.48
N SER A 74 18.85 -22.22 1.18
CA SER A 74 18.04 -21.37 2.05
C SER A 74 17.26 -20.35 1.22
N GLY A 75 16.09 -19.96 1.71
CA GLY A 75 15.26 -18.94 1.07
C GLY A 75 14.72 -17.94 2.09
N THR A 76 14.43 -16.71 1.66
CA THR A 76 13.91 -15.67 2.54
C THR A 76 12.41 -15.51 2.32
N LEU A 77 11.60 -15.68 3.37
CA LEU A 77 10.20 -15.30 3.38
C LEU A 77 10.09 -13.83 3.79
N SER A 78 9.73 -12.99 2.82
CA SER A 78 9.60 -11.53 2.98
C SER A 78 8.28 -10.97 2.43
N LEU A 79 7.39 -11.84 1.94
CA LEU A 79 6.09 -11.42 1.41
C LEU A 79 5.16 -10.98 2.57
N ILE A 80 4.85 -9.69 2.60
CA ILE A 80 4.13 -9.05 3.71
C ILE A 80 2.62 -9.05 3.43
N PRO A 81 1.76 -9.61 4.30
CA PRO A 81 0.31 -9.46 4.20
C PRO A 81 -0.11 -8.05 4.65
N LEU A 82 -0.13 -7.09 3.72
CA LEU A 82 -0.29 -5.67 4.02
C LEU A 82 -1.60 -5.36 4.78
N GLY A 83 -2.66 -6.12 4.54
CA GLY A 83 -3.93 -6.00 5.26
C GLY A 83 -3.82 -6.37 6.73
N LEU A 84 -2.98 -7.35 7.07
CA LEU A 84 -2.68 -7.66 8.47
C LEU A 84 -1.73 -6.64 9.09
N THR A 85 -0.80 -6.07 8.30
CA THR A 85 0.08 -4.96 8.74
C THR A 85 -0.70 -3.70 9.14
N LEU A 86 -1.87 -3.47 8.54
CA LEU A 86 -2.74 -2.35 8.92
C LEU A 86 -3.22 -2.44 10.37
N ILE A 87 -3.27 -3.63 10.96
CA ILE A 87 -3.76 -3.83 12.34
C ILE A 87 -2.82 -3.16 13.36
N PRO A 88 -1.52 -3.50 13.46
CA PRO A 88 -0.61 -2.79 14.36
C PRO A 88 -0.48 -1.30 13.99
N PHE A 89 -0.54 -0.94 12.70
CA PHE A 89 -0.55 0.47 12.26
C PHE A 89 -1.73 1.26 12.87
N LEU A 90 -2.96 0.73 12.77
CA LEU A 90 -4.17 1.40 13.26
C LEU A 90 -4.25 1.44 14.79
N LEU A 91 -3.74 0.39 15.46
CA LEU A 91 -3.59 0.39 16.92
C LEU A 91 -2.61 1.49 17.35
N ALA A 92 -1.47 1.59 16.67
CA ALA A 92 -0.47 2.62 16.92
C ALA A 92 -1.00 4.02 16.62
N TRP A 93 -1.76 4.19 15.55
CA TRP A 93 -2.45 5.44 15.22
C TRP A 93 -3.37 5.90 16.35
N ARG A 94 -4.21 5.00 16.87
CA ARG A 94 -5.11 5.30 17.97
C ARG A 94 -4.33 5.63 19.25
N ALA A 95 -3.23 4.93 19.51
CA ALA A 95 -2.33 5.23 20.62
C ALA A 95 -1.68 6.61 20.46
N GLY A 96 -1.18 6.96 19.26
CA GLY A 96 -0.61 8.27 18.96
C GLY A 96 -1.59 9.42 19.18
N LEU A 97 -2.85 9.25 18.76
CA LEU A 97 -3.93 10.21 19.06
C LEU A 97 -4.18 10.38 20.57
N ARG A 98 -4.09 9.30 21.37
CA ARG A 98 -4.25 9.36 22.83
C ARG A 98 -3.07 10.04 23.50
N LEU A 99 -1.85 9.67 23.11
CA LEU A 99 -0.62 10.23 23.66
C LEU A 99 -0.50 11.72 23.36
N ALA A 100 -0.87 12.16 22.15
CA ALA A 100 -0.86 13.57 21.78
C ALA A 100 -1.88 14.41 22.58
N ARG A 101 -3.05 13.83 22.94
CA ARG A 101 -4.04 14.51 23.81
C ARG A 101 -3.59 14.64 25.25
N ALA A 102 -2.84 13.66 25.74
CA ALA A 102 -2.41 13.59 27.14
C ALA A 102 -1.10 14.35 27.42
N SER A 103 -0.35 14.71 26.38
CA SER A 103 1.00 15.28 26.51
C SER A 103 1.02 16.75 26.08
N TYR A 104 1.79 17.56 26.80
CA TYR A 104 2.20 18.87 26.29
C TYR A 104 3.15 18.67 25.10
N THR A 105 3.04 19.58 24.13
CA THR A 105 3.80 19.66 22.87
C THR A 105 5.28 19.31 23.03
N ASP A 106 5.96 19.88 24.03
CA ASP A 106 7.41 19.76 24.21
C ASP A 106 7.86 18.43 24.85
N GLN A 107 6.92 17.61 25.33
CA GLN A 107 7.20 16.37 26.06
C GLN A 107 6.70 15.11 25.35
N LEU A 108 5.99 15.25 24.23
CA LEU A 108 5.46 14.14 23.44
C LEU A 108 6.55 13.15 23.00
N TRP A 109 7.75 13.65 22.71
CA TRP A 109 8.88 12.81 22.31
C TRP A 109 9.25 11.76 23.37
N GLN A 110 9.03 12.02 24.66
CA GLN A 110 9.29 11.06 25.73
C GLN A 110 8.32 9.88 25.68
N ALA A 111 7.04 10.16 25.40
CA ALA A 111 6.03 9.12 25.22
C ALA A 111 6.31 8.29 23.95
N LEU A 112 6.67 8.94 22.84
CA LEU A 112 7.04 8.24 21.60
C LEU A 112 8.28 7.36 21.79
N LEU A 113 9.33 7.88 22.44
CA LEU A 113 10.54 7.12 22.73
C LEU A 113 10.25 5.89 23.60
N GLY A 114 9.51 6.07 24.70
CA GLY A 114 9.11 4.96 25.57
C GLY A 114 8.28 3.90 24.84
N SER A 115 7.41 4.36 23.93
CA SER A 115 6.64 3.47 23.07
C SER A 115 7.50 2.68 22.08
N TRP A 116 8.45 3.33 21.40
CA TRP A 116 9.30 2.67 20.41
C TRP A 116 10.27 1.69 21.06
N LEU A 117 10.84 2.03 22.22
CA LEU A 117 11.71 1.14 22.97
C LEU A 117 10.96 -0.13 23.43
N MET A 118 9.74 0.02 23.93
CA MET A 118 8.92 -1.12 24.33
C MET A 118 8.56 -2.01 23.13
N TYR A 119 8.12 -1.42 22.02
CA TYR A 119 7.75 -2.19 20.82
C TYR A 119 8.96 -2.91 20.19
N ALA A 120 10.13 -2.25 20.16
CA ALA A 120 11.39 -2.88 19.73
C ALA A 120 11.79 -4.03 20.65
N GLY A 121 11.66 -3.86 21.97
CA GLY A 121 11.90 -4.91 22.96
C GLY A 121 10.98 -6.12 22.76
N PHE A 122 9.71 -5.90 22.48
CA PHE A 122 8.75 -6.96 22.16
C PHE A 122 9.14 -7.70 20.86
N GLY A 123 9.59 -6.96 19.85
CA GLY A 123 10.12 -7.52 18.61
C GLY A 123 11.35 -8.41 18.83
N VAL A 124 12.34 -7.92 19.59
CA VAL A 124 13.55 -8.70 19.96
C VAL A 124 13.17 -9.95 20.75
N ALA A 125 12.31 -9.82 21.76
CA ALA A 125 11.86 -10.95 22.57
C ALA A 125 11.18 -12.01 21.71
N THR A 126 10.26 -11.60 20.83
CA THR A 126 9.56 -12.50 19.91
C THR A 126 10.55 -13.19 18.97
N GLY A 127 11.47 -12.44 18.35
CA GLY A 127 12.48 -13.00 17.45
C GLY A 127 13.44 -13.96 18.14
N PHE A 128 13.82 -13.68 19.39
CA PHE A 128 14.69 -14.55 20.18
C PHE A 128 14.00 -15.85 20.60
N VAL A 129 12.75 -15.76 21.05
CA VAL A 129 11.97 -16.93 21.52
C VAL A 129 11.51 -17.81 20.35
N CYS A 130 11.13 -17.19 19.23
CA CYS A 130 10.44 -17.90 18.13
C CYS A 130 11.36 -18.41 17.01
N ARG A 131 12.66 -18.06 17.01
CA ARG A 131 13.64 -18.61 16.04
C ARG A 131 13.89 -20.10 16.27
N THR A 132 14.14 -20.84 15.19
CA THR A 132 14.46 -22.28 15.21
C THR A 132 15.71 -22.58 14.37
N SER A 133 16.11 -23.84 14.28
CA SER A 133 17.13 -24.29 13.31
C SER A 133 16.68 -24.03 11.86
N ASP A 134 15.37 -24.13 11.63
CA ASP A 134 14.80 -24.09 10.28
C ASP A 134 14.32 -22.68 9.89
N VAL A 135 14.10 -21.81 10.88
CA VAL A 135 13.65 -20.42 10.68
C VAL A 135 14.56 -19.48 11.44
N GLY A 136 15.51 -18.90 10.71
CA GLY A 136 16.40 -17.85 11.19
C GLY A 136 15.69 -16.50 11.27
N ILE A 137 15.95 -15.77 12.36
CA ILE A 137 15.40 -14.43 12.60
C ILE A 137 16.53 -13.53 13.07
N SER A 138 16.79 -12.45 12.33
CA SER A 138 17.72 -11.41 12.75
C SER A 138 17.10 -10.58 13.87
N LEU A 139 17.76 -10.52 15.04
CA LEU A 139 17.27 -9.75 16.18
C LEU A 139 17.25 -8.24 15.91
N TRP A 140 18.17 -7.75 15.07
CA TRP A 140 18.17 -6.36 14.62
C TRP A 140 16.96 -6.06 13.74
N SER A 141 16.64 -6.95 12.81
CA SER A 141 15.45 -6.83 11.95
C SER A 141 14.17 -6.91 12.78
N ALA A 142 14.11 -7.84 13.75
CA ALA A 142 12.99 -7.97 14.67
C ALA A 142 12.81 -6.75 15.60
N ALA A 143 13.90 -6.04 15.92
CA ALA A 143 13.83 -4.80 16.71
C ALA A 143 13.33 -3.61 15.88
N LEU A 144 13.90 -3.42 14.68
CA LEU A 144 13.80 -2.16 13.93
C LEU A 144 12.66 -2.15 12.92
N ILE A 145 12.42 -3.25 12.20
CA ILE A 145 11.43 -3.28 11.12
C ILE A 145 10.00 -3.09 11.66
N PRO A 146 9.58 -3.72 12.79
CA PRO A 146 8.25 -3.48 13.34
C PRO A 146 7.97 -2.01 13.69
N LEU A 147 9.01 -1.22 13.97
CA LEU A 147 8.87 0.22 14.22
C LEU A 147 8.48 1.01 12.98
N ILE A 148 8.65 0.47 11.77
CA ILE A 148 8.26 1.16 10.54
C ILE A 148 6.73 1.30 10.47
N PRO A 149 5.92 0.23 10.32
CA PRO A 149 4.47 0.37 10.29
C PRO A 149 3.90 0.88 11.61
N PHE A 150 4.41 0.42 12.76
CA PHE A 150 3.93 0.84 14.07
C PHE A 150 4.24 2.32 14.34
N GLY A 151 5.50 2.73 14.17
CA GLY A 151 5.94 4.11 14.40
C GLY A 151 5.29 5.09 13.43
N LEU A 152 5.14 4.72 12.15
CA LEU A 152 4.38 5.53 11.19
C LEU A 152 2.93 5.71 11.65
N GLY A 153 2.24 4.64 12.04
CA GLY A 153 0.87 4.74 12.58
C GLY A 153 0.80 5.72 13.74
N MET A 154 1.70 5.58 14.71
CA MET A 154 1.76 6.44 15.89
C MET A 154 2.04 7.90 15.56
N VAL A 155 3.01 8.19 14.69
CA VAL A 155 3.35 9.56 14.29
C VAL A 155 2.21 10.21 13.52
N VAL A 156 1.55 9.49 12.60
CA VAL A 156 0.44 10.07 11.85
C VAL A 156 -0.78 10.30 12.76
N GLY A 157 -1.04 9.38 13.69
CA GLY A 157 -2.05 9.58 14.74
C GLY A 157 -1.75 10.82 15.59
N ALA A 158 -0.53 10.95 16.10
CA ALA A 158 -0.13 12.10 16.91
C ALA A 158 -0.18 13.42 16.11
N ARG A 159 0.22 13.41 14.83
CA ARG A 159 0.15 14.55 13.92
C ARG A 159 -1.28 15.01 13.70
N ARG A 160 -2.22 14.09 13.50
CA ARG A 160 -3.64 14.42 13.28
C ARG A 160 -4.23 15.18 14.47
N GLU A 161 -3.83 14.83 15.69
CA GLU A 161 -4.26 15.56 16.88
C GLU A 161 -3.54 16.90 17.04
N ALA A 162 -2.22 16.92 16.85
CA ALA A 162 -1.42 18.14 17.04
C ALA A 162 -1.72 19.23 15.98
N GLY A 163 -2.24 18.85 14.80
CA GLY A 163 -2.64 19.75 13.72
C GLY A 163 -1.49 20.38 12.93
N SER A 164 -0.25 20.32 13.42
CA SER A 164 0.94 20.87 12.77
C SER A 164 2.21 20.11 13.13
N TRP A 165 3.13 19.96 12.16
CA TRP A 165 4.51 19.49 12.41
C TRP A 165 5.29 20.44 13.32
N SER A 166 4.94 21.73 13.35
CA SER A 166 5.57 22.70 14.25
C SER A 166 5.25 22.43 15.71
N ARG A 167 4.07 21.90 15.99
CA ARG A 167 3.71 21.43 17.34
C ARG A 167 4.28 20.04 17.61
N LEU A 168 4.53 19.21 16.60
CA LEU A 168 5.07 17.87 16.86
C LEU A 168 6.60 17.83 17.05
N ILE A 169 7.34 18.70 16.34
CA ILE A 169 8.81 18.69 16.25
C ILE A 169 9.41 20.02 16.75
N GLY A 170 8.60 21.01 17.14
CA GLY A 170 9.08 22.34 17.53
C GLY A 170 9.66 23.15 16.36
N VAL A 171 9.48 22.70 15.12
CA VAL A 171 9.96 23.39 13.92
C VAL A 171 8.86 24.29 13.40
N ASP A 172 8.96 25.60 13.66
CA ASP A 172 8.06 26.59 13.07
C ASP A 172 8.15 26.58 11.54
N ALA A 173 7.39 25.68 10.91
CA ALA A 173 7.25 25.59 9.46
C ALA A 173 6.80 26.94 8.87
N VAL A 174 6.06 27.73 9.66
CA VAL A 174 5.63 29.10 9.35
C VAL A 174 6.79 30.09 9.39
N ALA A 175 7.72 29.99 10.35
CA ALA A 175 8.92 30.83 10.40
C ALA A 175 9.96 30.43 9.34
N TRP A 176 9.97 29.16 8.92
CA TRP A 176 10.78 28.69 7.80
C TRP A 176 10.22 29.19 6.45
N LEU A 177 8.90 29.12 6.25
CA LEU A 177 8.22 29.65 5.05
C LEU A 177 8.25 31.17 4.95
N SER A 178 8.22 31.89 6.08
CA SER A 178 8.29 33.37 6.08
C SER A 178 9.68 33.90 5.69
N ARG A 179 10.71 33.06 5.76
CA ARG A 179 12.08 33.37 5.30
C ARG A 179 12.35 33.01 3.85
N THR A 180 11.40 32.35 3.16
CA THR A 180 11.59 31.91 1.78
C THR A 180 10.99 32.91 0.79
N SER A 181 11.71 33.17 -0.32
CA SER A 181 11.30 34.15 -1.34
C SER A 181 9.95 33.82 -1.98
N GLN A 182 9.26 34.83 -2.51
CA GLN A 182 7.93 34.71 -3.14
C GLN A 182 7.89 33.64 -4.26
N HIS A 183 8.98 33.49 -5.02
CA HIS A 183 9.12 32.45 -6.04
C HIS A 183 9.18 31.02 -5.47
N SER A 184 9.79 30.85 -4.29
CA SER A 184 9.86 29.55 -3.62
C SER A 184 8.52 29.15 -3.01
N ARG A 185 7.75 30.12 -2.49
CA ARG A 185 6.38 29.90 -2.02
C ARG A 185 5.45 29.44 -3.14
N TRP A 186 5.61 30.03 -4.33
CA TRP A 186 4.85 29.72 -5.52
C TRP A 186 5.14 28.33 -6.09
N ALA A 187 6.41 27.96 -6.16
CA ALA A 187 6.82 26.61 -6.54
C ALA A 187 6.37 25.56 -5.50
N GLY A 188 6.38 25.92 -4.21
CA GLY A 188 5.97 25.06 -3.10
C GLY A 188 4.46 24.76 -3.10
N SER A 189 3.60 25.75 -3.31
CA SER A 189 2.15 25.53 -3.41
C SER A 189 1.79 24.69 -4.64
N TYR A 190 2.37 25.03 -5.80
CA TYR A 190 2.19 24.26 -7.04
C TYR A 190 2.60 22.80 -6.86
N LEU A 191 3.77 22.52 -6.29
CA LEU A 191 4.22 21.16 -6.03
C LEU A 191 3.33 20.46 -5.00
N GLY A 192 2.89 21.15 -3.95
CA GLY A 192 1.95 20.62 -2.97
C GLY A 192 0.63 20.16 -3.59
N SER A 193 0.06 20.96 -4.48
CA SER A 193 -1.18 20.61 -5.18
C SER A 193 -0.97 19.56 -6.26
N ALA A 194 0.18 19.54 -6.93
CA ALA A 194 0.55 18.46 -7.83
C ALA A 194 0.70 17.12 -7.08
N ILE A 195 1.23 17.15 -5.85
CA ILE A 195 1.31 15.96 -4.98
C ILE A 195 -0.09 15.48 -4.60
N LYS A 196 -1.00 16.39 -4.21
CA LYS A 196 -2.40 16.03 -3.92
C LYS A 196 -3.09 15.42 -5.15
N ALA A 197 -2.89 16.00 -6.34
CA ALA A 197 -3.47 15.48 -7.57
C ALA A 197 -2.89 14.11 -7.95
N GLY A 198 -1.58 13.90 -7.77
CA GLY A 198 -0.95 12.59 -7.94
C GLY A 198 -1.51 11.54 -6.97
N TRP A 199 -1.80 11.94 -5.73
CA TRP A 199 -2.48 11.09 -4.75
C TRP A 199 -3.92 10.77 -5.17
N VAL A 200 -4.68 11.75 -5.67
CA VAL A 200 -6.04 11.53 -6.22
C VAL A 200 -6.00 10.54 -7.38
N ALA A 201 -5.07 10.70 -8.33
CA ALA A 201 -4.88 9.77 -9.44
C ALA A 201 -4.61 8.35 -8.94
N LEU A 202 -3.66 8.18 -8.02
CA LEU A 202 -3.32 6.88 -7.45
C LEU A 202 -4.51 6.22 -6.75
N MET A 203 -5.23 6.97 -5.90
CA MET A 203 -6.38 6.44 -5.15
C MET A 203 -7.53 6.07 -6.09
N ALA A 204 -7.76 6.85 -7.14
CA ALA A 204 -8.73 6.50 -8.18
C ALA A 204 -8.32 5.22 -8.92
N SER A 205 -7.06 5.09 -9.33
CA SER A 205 -6.55 3.88 -9.98
C SER A 205 -6.65 2.65 -9.08
N LEU A 206 -6.28 2.75 -7.80
CA LEU A 206 -6.40 1.67 -6.82
C LEU A 206 -7.87 1.27 -6.58
N SER A 207 -8.78 2.24 -6.53
CA SER A 207 -10.22 1.98 -6.36
C SER A 207 -10.78 1.23 -7.57
N MET A 208 -10.40 1.64 -8.78
CA MET A 208 -10.78 0.93 -10.01
C MET A 208 -10.14 -0.45 -10.09
N ALA A 209 -8.87 -0.60 -9.70
CA ALA A 209 -8.18 -1.88 -9.62
C ALA A 209 -8.86 -2.84 -8.63
N ALA A 210 -9.26 -2.34 -7.46
CA ALA A 210 -10.00 -3.11 -6.47
C ALA A 210 -11.38 -3.54 -6.96
N ALA A 211 -12.10 -2.64 -7.66
CA ALA A 211 -13.38 -2.97 -8.28
C ALA A 211 -13.23 -4.06 -9.35
N LEU A 212 -12.22 -3.96 -10.21
CA LEU A 212 -11.93 -4.97 -11.23
C LEU A 212 -11.53 -6.31 -10.62
N LEU A 213 -10.71 -6.32 -9.57
CA LEU A 213 -10.38 -7.52 -8.81
C LEU A 213 -11.63 -8.17 -8.20
N ALA A 214 -12.55 -7.37 -7.65
CA ALA A 214 -13.80 -7.89 -7.10
C ALA A 214 -14.70 -8.50 -8.17
N VAL A 215 -14.80 -7.85 -9.34
CA VAL A 215 -15.53 -8.38 -10.50
C VAL A 215 -14.90 -9.68 -11.00
N ASP A 216 -13.57 -9.73 -11.09
CA ASP A 216 -12.82 -10.92 -11.52
C ASP A 216 -13.05 -12.11 -10.58
N LEU A 217 -12.96 -11.89 -9.27
CA LEU A 217 -13.26 -12.91 -8.26
C LEU A 217 -14.73 -13.37 -8.31
N PHE A 218 -15.66 -12.45 -8.61
CA PHE A 218 -17.07 -12.78 -8.73
C PHE A 218 -17.36 -13.64 -9.96
N ILE A 219 -16.75 -13.31 -11.11
CA ILE A 219 -16.87 -14.08 -12.35
C ILE A 219 -16.30 -15.50 -12.16
N HIS A 220 -15.14 -15.61 -11.52
CA HIS A 220 -14.42 -16.87 -11.32
C HIS A 220 -14.74 -17.57 -9.98
N TRP A 221 -15.83 -17.19 -9.31
CA TRP A 221 -16.12 -17.67 -7.95
C TRP A 221 -16.20 -19.19 -7.84
N ASN A 222 -16.71 -19.85 -8.88
CA ASN A 222 -16.81 -21.31 -8.97
C ASN A 222 -15.43 -22.00 -8.93
N LEU A 223 -14.42 -21.42 -9.60
CA LEU A 223 -13.05 -21.92 -9.58
C LEU A 223 -12.41 -21.72 -8.21
N VAL A 224 -12.67 -20.55 -7.60
CA VAL A 224 -12.21 -20.24 -6.23
C VAL A 224 -12.78 -21.25 -5.24
N VAL A 225 -14.08 -21.55 -5.32
CA VAL A 225 -14.75 -22.56 -4.47
C VAL A 225 -14.20 -23.96 -4.74
N ALA A 226 -13.96 -24.35 -5.99
CA ALA A 226 -13.37 -25.65 -6.32
C ALA A 226 -11.98 -25.83 -5.69
N VAL A 227 -11.17 -24.77 -5.59
CA VAL A 227 -9.89 -24.83 -4.85
C VAL A 227 -10.10 -24.97 -3.35
N TYR A 228 -11.08 -24.27 -2.76
CA TYR A 228 -11.43 -24.46 -1.34
C TYR A 228 -11.87 -25.90 -1.04
N GLU A 229 -12.72 -26.48 -1.89
CA GLU A 229 -13.18 -27.87 -1.77
C GLU A 229 -12.03 -28.85 -1.96
N GLY A 230 -11.15 -28.62 -2.94
CA GLY A 230 -9.98 -29.47 -3.20
C GLY A 230 -8.93 -29.44 -2.10
N LEU A 231 -8.85 -28.35 -1.32
CA LEU A 231 -8.00 -28.28 -0.13
C LEU A 231 -8.55 -29.09 1.05
N ASP A 232 -9.86 -29.37 1.05
CA ASP A 232 -10.58 -30.11 2.09
C ASP A 232 -10.23 -29.67 3.53
N ALA A 233 -10.06 -28.36 3.74
CA ALA A 233 -9.61 -27.80 5.02
C ALA A 233 -10.72 -27.72 6.09
N GLY A 234 -11.92 -28.22 5.77
CA GLY A 234 -13.13 -28.03 6.57
C GLY A 234 -13.54 -26.56 6.73
N ALA A 235 -14.64 -26.33 7.45
CA ALA A 235 -15.19 -24.98 7.63
C ALA A 235 -14.23 -24.03 8.37
N ILE A 236 -13.52 -24.54 9.38
CA ILE A 236 -12.62 -23.73 10.22
C ILE A 236 -11.31 -23.41 9.49
N GLY A 237 -10.69 -24.39 8.83
CA GLY A 237 -9.50 -24.14 8.01
C GLY A 237 -9.82 -23.21 6.83
N GLY A 238 -10.98 -23.39 6.20
CA GLY A 238 -11.49 -22.49 5.16
C GLY A 238 -11.67 -21.06 5.66
N ALA A 239 -12.27 -20.85 6.84
CA ALA A 239 -12.45 -19.53 7.43
C ALA A 239 -11.10 -18.85 7.73
N VAL A 240 -10.13 -19.57 8.27
CA VAL A 240 -8.79 -19.04 8.55
C VAL A 240 -8.03 -18.71 7.26
N LEU A 241 -8.13 -19.55 6.24
CA LEU A 241 -7.59 -19.25 4.91
C LEU A 241 -8.19 -17.96 4.33
N THR A 242 -9.51 -17.78 4.46
CA THR A 242 -10.17 -16.53 4.04
C THR A 242 -9.62 -15.31 4.79
N ILE A 243 -9.39 -15.40 6.11
CA ILE A 243 -8.78 -14.32 6.89
C ILE A 243 -7.38 -13.99 6.37
N VAL A 244 -6.57 -15.00 6.05
CA VAL A 244 -5.24 -14.80 5.46
C VAL A 244 -5.34 -14.12 4.09
N LEU A 245 -6.26 -14.55 3.23
CA LEU A 245 -6.49 -13.93 1.92
C LEU A 245 -6.97 -12.48 2.03
N LEU A 246 -7.85 -12.17 2.98
CA LEU A 246 -8.22 -10.78 3.30
C LEU A 246 -7.02 -9.96 3.77
N GLY A 247 -6.10 -10.59 4.51
CA GLY A 247 -4.81 -10.04 4.88
C GLY A 247 -3.91 -9.68 3.69
N PHE A 248 -4.03 -10.40 2.58
CA PHE A 248 -3.32 -10.10 1.32
C PHE A 248 -4.12 -9.24 0.34
N LEU A 249 -5.35 -8.84 0.67
CA LEU A 249 -6.20 -8.08 -0.23
C LEU A 249 -5.55 -6.77 -0.71
N PRO A 250 -4.85 -5.97 0.14
CA PRO A 250 -4.16 -4.78 -0.37
C PRO A 250 -3.01 -5.13 -1.33
N ASN A 251 -2.30 -6.25 -1.13
CA ASN A 251 -1.30 -6.73 -2.10
C ASN A 251 -1.97 -7.04 -3.44
N LEU A 252 -3.08 -7.79 -3.41
CA LEU A 252 -3.82 -8.16 -4.61
C LEU A 252 -4.37 -6.95 -5.38
N VAL A 253 -4.81 -5.89 -4.68
CA VAL A 253 -5.21 -4.63 -5.31
C VAL A 253 -4.03 -3.95 -6.02
N VAL A 254 -2.83 -3.99 -5.43
CA VAL A 254 -1.62 -3.47 -6.08
C VAL A 254 -1.21 -4.35 -7.27
N PHE A 255 -1.42 -5.66 -7.20
CA PHE A 255 -1.18 -6.57 -8.32
C PHE A 255 -2.16 -6.29 -9.46
N ALA A 256 -3.44 -6.06 -9.13
CA ALA A 256 -4.45 -5.62 -10.08
C ALA A 256 -4.09 -4.26 -10.70
N LEU A 257 -3.57 -3.30 -9.92
CA LEU A 257 -3.08 -2.01 -10.45
C LEU A 257 -1.94 -2.21 -11.47
N ALA A 258 -1.00 -3.09 -11.16
CA ALA A 258 0.08 -3.42 -12.08
C ALA A 258 -0.43 -4.13 -13.34
N TRP A 259 -1.44 -4.99 -13.19
CA TRP A 259 -2.10 -5.65 -14.31
C TRP A 259 -2.82 -4.64 -15.21
N ILE A 260 -3.67 -3.77 -14.66
CA ILE A 260 -4.41 -2.78 -15.46
C ILE A 260 -3.51 -1.71 -16.08
N SER A 261 -2.33 -1.43 -15.50
CA SER A 261 -1.36 -0.52 -16.11
C SER A 261 -0.47 -1.19 -17.17
N GLY A 262 -0.62 -2.50 -17.39
CA GLY A 262 0.22 -3.24 -18.32
C GLY A 262 1.64 -3.53 -17.83
N ALA A 263 2.04 -3.03 -16.66
CA ALA A 263 3.31 -3.39 -16.03
C ALA A 263 3.38 -4.90 -15.71
N GLY A 264 2.24 -5.48 -15.35
CA GLY A 264 2.09 -6.87 -14.92
C GLY A 264 2.78 -7.16 -13.60
N PHE A 265 2.74 -8.43 -13.20
CA PHE A 265 3.38 -8.91 -11.98
C PHE A 265 3.88 -10.36 -12.13
N ALA A 266 4.82 -10.76 -11.27
CA ALA A 266 5.33 -12.11 -11.22
C ALA A 266 4.65 -12.93 -10.10
N LEU A 267 4.47 -14.22 -10.34
CA LEU A 267 4.07 -15.24 -9.37
C LEU A 267 5.14 -16.35 -9.33
N GLY A 268 6.38 -15.94 -9.12
CA GLY A 268 7.57 -16.77 -9.16
C GLY A 268 8.50 -16.42 -10.33
N VAL A 269 9.76 -16.82 -10.19
CA VAL A 269 10.83 -16.54 -11.16
C VAL A 269 10.44 -17.02 -12.55
N GLY A 270 10.57 -16.11 -13.53
CA GLY A 270 10.28 -16.38 -14.94
C GLY A 270 8.79 -16.43 -15.29
N SER A 271 7.91 -15.99 -14.40
CA SER A 271 6.48 -15.83 -14.69
C SER A 271 6.10 -14.37 -14.95
N ALA A 272 5.04 -14.16 -15.72
CA ALA A 272 4.46 -12.85 -15.95
C ALA A 272 2.94 -12.97 -16.09
N ALA A 273 2.20 -12.20 -15.31
CA ALA A 273 0.76 -12.02 -15.43
C ALA A 273 0.46 -10.58 -15.85
N GLY A 274 -0.22 -10.40 -16.97
CA GLY A 274 -0.52 -9.08 -17.52
C GLY A 274 -1.69 -9.10 -18.49
N PRO A 275 -2.16 -7.92 -18.93
CA PRO A 275 -3.34 -7.77 -19.78
C PRO A 275 -3.11 -8.23 -21.21
N LEU A 276 -1.84 -8.28 -21.64
CA LEU A 276 -1.43 -8.76 -22.96
C LEU A 276 -1.14 -10.26 -22.98
N GLY A 277 -1.21 -10.93 -21.83
CA GLY A 277 -1.00 -12.35 -21.69
C GLY A 277 -0.52 -12.74 -20.30
N THR A 278 -0.89 -13.95 -19.88
CA THR A 278 -0.42 -14.57 -18.64
C THR A 278 0.35 -15.84 -18.95
N ALA A 279 1.61 -15.87 -18.52
CA ALA A 279 2.51 -17.02 -18.57
C ALA A 279 3.04 -17.29 -17.17
N VAL A 280 2.37 -18.21 -16.45
CA VAL A 280 2.75 -18.62 -15.09
C VAL A 280 3.08 -20.12 -15.07
N GLY A 281 4.01 -20.51 -14.21
CA GLY A 281 4.27 -21.92 -13.95
C GLY A 281 3.18 -22.54 -13.05
N PRO A 282 3.39 -23.78 -12.59
CA PRO A 282 2.50 -24.39 -11.58
C PRO A 282 2.39 -23.49 -10.35
N LEU A 283 1.16 -23.11 -10.01
CA LEU A 283 0.87 -22.27 -8.85
C LEU A 283 0.45 -23.13 -7.66
N PRO A 284 0.76 -22.72 -6.42
CA PRO A 284 0.20 -23.37 -5.24
C PRO A 284 -1.32 -23.23 -5.23
N SER A 285 -2.01 -24.17 -4.58
CA SER A 285 -3.47 -24.20 -4.43
C SER A 285 -3.97 -23.10 -3.48
N ILE A 286 -3.79 -21.84 -3.87
CA ILE A 286 -4.30 -20.67 -3.18
C ILE A 286 -5.57 -20.22 -3.91
N PRO A 287 -6.75 -20.17 -3.26
CA PRO A 287 -8.03 -19.96 -3.93
C PRO A 287 -8.09 -18.74 -4.85
N VAL A 288 -7.51 -17.60 -4.46
CA VAL A 288 -7.49 -16.37 -5.28
C VAL A 288 -6.76 -16.55 -6.62
N PHE A 289 -5.78 -17.45 -6.71
CA PHE A 289 -5.05 -17.70 -7.95
C PHE A 289 -5.90 -18.43 -9.00
N ALA A 290 -7.01 -19.05 -8.59
CA ALA A 290 -7.96 -19.65 -9.53
C ALA A 290 -8.65 -18.62 -10.42
N ALA A 291 -8.72 -17.36 -9.99
CA ALA A 291 -9.28 -16.25 -10.77
C ALA A 291 -8.24 -15.60 -11.72
N LEU A 292 -6.97 -15.99 -11.66
CA LEU A 292 -5.95 -15.41 -12.55
C LEU A 292 -6.35 -15.64 -14.02
N PRO A 293 -6.43 -14.56 -14.84
CA PRO A 293 -6.71 -14.72 -16.25
C PRO A 293 -5.63 -15.58 -16.91
N SER A 294 -6.03 -16.66 -17.58
CA SER A 294 -5.13 -17.59 -18.24
C SER A 294 -5.18 -17.40 -19.76
N GLY A 295 -4.01 -17.48 -20.43
CA GLY A 295 -3.90 -17.29 -21.88
C GLY A 295 -3.95 -15.83 -22.33
N SER A 296 -4.33 -15.62 -23.60
CA SER A 296 -4.52 -14.30 -24.20
C SER A 296 -5.97 -13.84 -24.04
N LEU A 297 -6.17 -12.62 -23.57
CA LEU A 297 -7.48 -11.98 -23.49
C LEU A 297 -7.70 -11.06 -24.68
N ASP A 298 -8.74 -11.32 -25.47
CA ASP A 298 -9.05 -10.55 -26.69
C ASP A 298 -9.18 -9.04 -26.42
N PHE A 299 -9.75 -8.67 -25.27
CA PHE A 299 -9.95 -7.28 -24.85
C PHE A 299 -9.14 -6.89 -23.61
N GLY A 300 -8.12 -7.66 -23.24
CA GLY A 300 -7.30 -7.38 -22.05
C GLY A 300 -6.66 -5.99 -22.09
N PHE A 301 -6.30 -5.51 -23.29
CA PHE A 301 -5.72 -4.18 -23.52
C PHE A 301 -6.65 -3.02 -23.12
N VAL A 302 -7.97 -3.23 -23.03
CA VAL A 302 -8.92 -2.19 -22.61
C VAL A 302 -8.64 -1.74 -21.16
N ALA A 303 -8.08 -2.62 -20.33
CA ALA A 303 -7.70 -2.31 -18.97
C ALA A 303 -6.65 -1.20 -18.86
N LEU A 304 -5.80 -1.02 -19.89
CA LEU A 304 -4.75 0.02 -19.96
C LEU A 304 -5.33 1.44 -19.94
N VAL A 305 -6.61 1.59 -20.29
CA VAL A 305 -7.31 2.89 -20.24
C VAL A 305 -7.59 3.32 -18.80
N VAL A 306 -7.63 2.39 -17.84
CA VAL A 306 -8.11 2.65 -16.48
C VAL A 306 -7.23 3.65 -15.72
N PRO A 307 -5.89 3.52 -15.67
CA PRO A 307 -5.06 4.52 -14.99
C PRO A 307 -5.06 5.88 -15.71
N ALA A 308 -5.29 5.91 -17.03
CA ALA A 308 -5.47 7.15 -17.78
C ALA A 308 -6.79 7.86 -17.42
N LEU A 309 -7.89 7.15 -17.19
CA LEU A 309 -9.14 7.74 -16.69
C LEU A 309 -8.96 8.33 -15.29
N ALA A 310 -8.23 7.65 -14.42
CA ALA A 310 -7.85 8.17 -13.10
C ALA A 310 -6.98 9.44 -13.21
N GLY A 311 -6.05 9.47 -14.16
CA GLY A 311 -5.29 10.68 -14.49
C GLY A 311 -6.17 11.82 -14.99
N ALA A 312 -7.16 11.54 -15.83
CA ALA A 312 -8.10 12.56 -16.31
C ALA A 312 -8.93 13.16 -15.17
N LEU A 313 -9.38 12.33 -14.22
CA LEU A 313 -10.02 12.80 -13.00
C LEU A 313 -9.10 13.72 -12.18
N ALA A 314 -7.82 13.36 -12.04
CA ALA A 314 -6.84 14.16 -11.31
C ALA A 314 -6.52 15.49 -12.01
N GLY A 315 -6.40 15.50 -13.34
CA GLY A 315 -6.20 16.72 -14.13
C GLY A 315 -7.39 17.68 -14.03
N TRP A 316 -8.61 17.14 -14.10
CA TRP A 316 -9.83 17.92 -13.87
C TRP A 316 -9.93 18.45 -12.44
N TRP A 317 -9.58 17.63 -11.44
CA TRP A 317 -9.54 18.05 -10.03
C TRP A 317 -8.52 19.16 -9.80
N PHE A 318 -7.31 19.06 -10.39
CA PHE A 318 -6.26 20.07 -10.26
C PHE A 318 -6.67 21.42 -10.90
N LEU A 319 -7.40 21.39 -12.03
CA LEU A 319 -7.93 22.60 -12.64
C LEU A 319 -8.84 23.37 -11.68
N ARG A 320 -9.70 22.66 -10.94
CA ARG A 320 -10.64 23.24 -9.98
C ARG A 320 -9.98 23.87 -8.77
N GLU A 321 -8.84 23.33 -8.34
CA GLU A 321 -8.04 23.91 -7.26
C GLU A 321 -7.44 25.27 -7.68
N GLY A 322 -7.31 25.53 -8.99
CA GLY A 322 -6.99 26.86 -9.54
C GLY A 322 -5.52 27.28 -9.40
N GLU A 323 -4.61 26.36 -9.03
CA GLU A 323 -3.22 26.67 -8.71
C GLU A 323 -2.23 26.51 -9.88
N ASN A 324 -2.63 26.75 -11.15
CA ASN A 324 -1.69 26.63 -12.29
C ASN A 324 -0.79 27.87 -12.47
N HIS A 325 -0.03 28.12 -11.42
CA HIS A 325 1.01 29.12 -11.29
C HIS A 325 2.10 29.01 -12.37
N PHE A 326 2.42 27.79 -12.84
CA PHE A 326 3.40 27.60 -13.91
C PHE A 326 2.94 28.16 -15.26
N ASP A 327 1.66 27.98 -15.61
CA ASP A 327 1.08 28.60 -16.81
C ASP A 327 1.10 30.12 -16.73
N GLU A 328 0.78 30.68 -15.56
CA GLU A 328 0.83 32.11 -15.30
C GLU A 328 2.23 32.67 -15.56
N TRP A 329 3.28 32.00 -15.05
CA TRP A 329 4.69 32.36 -15.33
C TRP A 329 5.03 32.38 -16.82
N LEU A 330 4.69 31.28 -17.51
CA LEU A 330 5.00 31.09 -18.92
C LEU A 330 4.31 32.15 -19.77
N SER A 331 3.07 32.49 -19.42
CA SER A 331 2.29 33.50 -20.12
C SER A 331 2.82 34.92 -19.94
N ILE A 332 3.51 35.20 -18.84
CA ILE A 332 4.20 36.49 -18.61
C ILE A 332 5.45 36.59 -19.48
N LYS A 333 6.20 35.49 -19.66
CA LYS A 333 7.44 35.48 -20.45
C LYS A 333 7.25 35.31 -21.95
N VAL A 334 6.22 34.57 -22.37
CA VAL A 334 5.99 34.19 -23.76
C VAL A 334 4.57 34.59 -24.15
N ARG A 335 4.44 35.49 -25.13
CA ARG A 335 3.14 36.03 -25.57
C ARG A 335 2.31 35.07 -26.45
N ALA A 336 2.78 33.86 -26.68
CA ALA A 336 2.10 32.84 -27.49
C ALA A 336 1.25 31.90 -26.61
N ARG A 337 0.00 32.28 -26.34
CA ARG A 337 -0.92 31.54 -25.45
C ARG A 337 -1.14 30.07 -25.85
N TRP A 338 -1.16 29.77 -27.14
CA TRP A 338 -1.32 28.40 -27.65
C TRP A 338 -0.13 27.50 -27.25
N PHE A 339 1.08 28.05 -27.25
CA PHE A 339 2.30 27.34 -26.88
C PHE A 339 2.43 27.23 -25.36
N THR A 340 2.17 28.31 -24.62
CA THR A 340 2.28 28.29 -23.15
C THR A 340 1.28 27.32 -22.53
N ALA A 341 0.04 27.29 -23.01
CA ALA A 341 -0.99 26.38 -22.52
C ALA A 341 -0.67 24.91 -22.82
N ALA A 342 -0.16 24.61 -24.02
CA ALA A 342 0.25 23.26 -24.38
C ALA A 342 1.46 22.79 -23.55
N ALA A 343 2.48 23.64 -23.43
CA ALA A 343 3.68 23.34 -22.66
C ALA A 343 3.39 23.19 -21.16
N SER A 344 2.57 24.08 -20.57
CA SER A 344 2.21 24.02 -19.15
C SER A 344 1.39 22.76 -18.83
N THR A 345 0.46 22.38 -19.70
CA THR A 345 -0.35 21.16 -19.55
C THR A 345 0.50 19.89 -19.65
N LEU A 346 1.46 19.83 -20.59
CA LEU A 346 2.38 18.70 -20.71
C LEU A 346 3.29 18.56 -19.48
N VAL A 347 3.83 19.68 -18.98
CA VAL A 347 4.65 19.69 -17.75
C VAL A 347 3.82 19.25 -16.55
N LEU A 348 2.58 19.72 -16.43
CA LEU A 348 1.65 19.31 -15.38
C LEU A 348 1.40 17.79 -15.43
N GLY A 349 1.13 17.24 -16.61
CA GLY A 349 1.00 15.79 -16.83
C GLY A 349 2.24 15.01 -16.41
N ALA A 350 3.44 15.48 -16.79
CA ALA A 350 4.69 14.84 -16.40
C ALA A 350 4.92 14.87 -14.88
N VAL A 351 4.64 15.99 -14.21
CA VAL A 351 4.81 16.13 -12.75
C VAL A 351 3.82 15.26 -11.99
N ILE A 352 2.51 15.37 -12.28
CA ILE A 352 1.47 14.60 -11.60
C ILE A 352 1.64 13.10 -11.89
N GLY A 353 1.91 12.73 -13.15
CA GLY A 353 2.22 11.36 -13.54
C GLY A 353 3.41 10.81 -12.78
N SER A 354 4.52 11.56 -12.69
CA SER A 354 5.71 11.13 -11.94
C SER A 354 5.41 10.91 -10.46
N VAL A 355 4.62 11.79 -9.82
CA VAL A 355 4.19 11.59 -8.43
C VAL A 355 3.37 10.30 -8.29
N ALA A 356 2.35 10.10 -9.13
CA ALA A 356 1.51 8.91 -9.09
C ALA A 356 2.33 7.62 -9.32
N GLY A 357 3.25 7.64 -10.30
CA GLY A 357 4.15 6.52 -10.58
C GLY A 357 5.10 6.22 -9.42
N LEU A 358 5.70 7.23 -8.79
CA LEU A 358 6.57 7.03 -7.63
C LEU A 358 5.82 6.45 -6.42
N LEU A 359 4.59 6.91 -6.18
CA LEU A 359 3.75 6.35 -5.13
C LEU A 359 3.34 4.90 -5.45
N ALA A 360 2.99 4.61 -6.71
CA ALA A 360 2.69 3.26 -7.17
C ALA A 360 3.91 2.33 -7.04
N ALA A 361 5.12 2.83 -7.31
CA ALA A 361 6.37 2.09 -7.11
C ALA A 361 6.56 1.71 -5.63
N GLY A 362 6.30 2.64 -4.71
CA GLY A 362 6.34 2.38 -3.27
C GLY A 362 5.35 1.29 -2.85
N LEU A 363 4.13 1.33 -3.39
CA LEU A 363 3.12 0.28 -3.13
C LEU A 363 3.51 -1.06 -3.75
N ALA A 364 4.03 -1.08 -4.98
CA ALA A 364 4.52 -2.30 -5.64
C ALA A 364 5.66 -2.94 -4.84
N TRP A 365 6.60 -2.13 -4.36
CA TRP A 365 7.70 -2.60 -3.52
C TRP A 365 7.21 -3.19 -2.18
N LEU A 366 6.22 -2.58 -1.54
CA LEU A 366 5.61 -3.10 -0.31
C LEU A 366 4.75 -4.35 -0.54
N ALA A 367 4.07 -4.44 -1.68
CA ALA A 367 3.17 -5.54 -2.01
C ALA A 367 3.91 -6.79 -2.50
N GLY A 368 5.08 -6.61 -3.11
CA GLY A 368 5.94 -7.68 -3.58
C GLY A 368 6.85 -8.27 -2.51
N GLY A 369 7.41 -9.44 -2.79
CA GLY A 369 8.32 -10.13 -1.89
C GLY A 369 8.62 -11.55 -2.31
N SER A 370 9.20 -12.32 -1.39
CA SER A 370 9.56 -13.71 -1.59
C SER A 370 8.79 -14.60 -0.63
N ALA A 371 8.29 -15.75 -1.10
CA ALA A 371 7.82 -16.83 -0.24
C ALA A 371 8.97 -17.71 0.29
N GLY A 372 10.17 -17.58 -0.29
CA GLY A 372 11.39 -18.26 0.16
C GLY A 372 11.47 -19.74 -0.22
N ILE A 373 10.64 -20.22 -1.16
CA ILE A 373 10.55 -21.64 -1.51
C ILE A 373 10.57 -21.81 -3.04
N GLY A 374 11.50 -22.62 -3.54
CA GLY A 374 11.59 -22.97 -4.97
C GLY A 374 11.64 -21.73 -5.87
N ARG A 375 10.75 -21.67 -6.87
CA ARG A 375 10.63 -20.49 -7.76
C ARG A 375 9.86 -19.32 -7.16
N LEU A 376 9.21 -19.48 -6.02
CA LEU A 376 8.35 -18.46 -5.41
C LEU A 376 9.17 -17.43 -4.62
N THR A 377 10.33 -17.04 -5.16
CA THR A 377 11.21 -16.03 -4.57
C THR A 377 11.00 -14.62 -5.12
N GLU A 378 10.24 -14.50 -6.21
CA GLU A 378 9.86 -13.24 -6.83
C GLU A 378 8.34 -13.22 -7.05
N ILE A 379 7.62 -12.58 -6.13
CA ILE A 379 6.16 -12.45 -6.17
C ILE A 379 5.81 -10.96 -6.13
N GLY A 380 4.95 -10.53 -7.05
CA GLY A 380 4.40 -9.18 -7.11
C GLY A 380 4.91 -8.33 -8.28
N PRO A 381 4.47 -7.07 -8.35
CA PRO A 381 4.81 -6.17 -9.43
C PRO A 381 6.25 -5.66 -9.33
N ASP A 382 6.88 -5.46 -10.49
CA ASP A 382 8.16 -4.75 -10.54
C ASP A 382 7.94 -3.26 -10.22
N PRO A 383 8.60 -2.69 -9.19
CA PRO A 383 8.37 -1.31 -8.78
C PRO A 383 8.68 -0.28 -9.87
N LEU A 384 9.76 -0.48 -10.63
CA LEU A 384 10.21 0.48 -11.64
C LEU A 384 9.29 0.47 -12.87
N ARG A 385 8.92 -0.72 -13.34
CA ARG A 385 7.98 -0.89 -14.45
C ARG A 385 6.61 -0.34 -14.07
N THR A 386 6.12 -0.65 -12.87
CA THR A 386 4.86 -0.09 -12.36
C THR A 386 4.93 1.44 -12.30
N ALA A 387 6.06 2.01 -11.86
CA ALA A 387 6.25 3.46 -11.84
C ALA A 387 6.14 4.08 -13.24
N LEU A 388 6.83 3.50 -14.22
CA LEU A 388 6.91 4.03 -15.59
C LEU A 388 5.55 4.00 -16.29
N PHE A 389 4.86 2.85 -16.23
CA PHE A 389 3.56 2.69 -16.89
C PHE A 389 2.49 3.57 -16.24
N VAL A 390 2.37 3.52 -14.91
CA VAL A 390 1.40 4.36 -14.19
C VAL A 390 1.71 5.85 -14.41
N ALA A 391 2.97 6.27 -14.41
CA ALA A 391 3.33 7.67 -14.66
C ALA A 391 2.94 8.12 -16.07
N ALA A 392 3.18 7.29 -17.09
CA ALA A 392 2.83 7.61 -18.47
C ALA A 392 1.31 7.69 -18.65
N GLU A 393 0.57 6.68 -18.21
CA GLU A 393 -0.89 6.61 -18.37
C GLU A 393 -1.59 7.72 -17.59
N VAL A 394 -1.23 7.92 -16.31
CA VAL A 394 -1.76 9.02 -15.50
C VAL A 394 -1.38 10.36 -16.10
N GLY A 395 -0.14 10.54 -16.58
CA GLY A 395 0.30 11.79 -17.19
C GLY A 395 -0.49 12.13 -18.46
N ILE A 396 -0.74 11.15 -19.32
CA ILE A 396 -1.62 11.30 -20.50
C ILE A 396 -3.04 11.66 -20.05
N GLY A 397 -3.56 10.94 -19.05
CA GLY A 397 -4.86 11.23 -18.45
C GLY A 397 -4.97 12.67 -17.97
N VAL A 398 -4.00 13.15 -17.20
CA VAL A 398 -3.95 14.51 -16.66
C VAL A 398 -4.00 15.55 -17.77
N VAL A 399 -3.24 15.36 -18.85
CA VAL A 399 -3.27 16.26 -20.02
C VAL A 399 -4.68 16.33 -20.61
N ILE A 400 -5.34 15.20 -20.79
CA ILE A 400 -6.70 15.11 -21.32
C ILE A 400 -7.70 15.79 -20.37
N GLY A 401 -7.67 15.44 -19.08
CA GLY A 401 -8.60 15.95 -18.08
C GLY A 401 -8.46 17.45 -17.84
N TYR A 402 -7.22 17.95 -17.80
CA TYR A 402 -6.94 19.37 -17.64
C TYR A 402 -7.38 20.17 -18.89
N ALA A 403 -7.09 19.67 -20.09
CA ALA A 403 -7.50 20.34 -21.34
C ALA A 403 -9.02 20.33 -21.56
N ALA A 404 -9.71 19.25 -21.18
CA ALA A 404 -11.17 19.13 -21.30
C ALA A 404 -11.94 19.87 -20.18
N GLY A 405 -11.30 20.13 -19.04
CA GLY A 405 -11.93 20.70 -17.86
C GLY A 405 -12.71 22.00 -18.08
N PRO A 406 -12.19 23.02 -18.81
CA PRO A 406 -12.93 24.25 -19.09
C PRO A 406 -14.20 24.03 -19.90
N TRP A 407 -14.25 23.01 -20.75
CA TRP A 407 -15.47 22.63 -21.47
C TRP A 407 -16.48 21.94 -20.54
N LEU A 408 -16.02 21.03 -19.68
CA LEU A 408 -16.87 20.34 -18.70
C LEU A 408 -17.53 21.30 -17.71
N GLU A 409 -16.79 22.28 -17.19
CA GLU A 409 -17.34 23.26 -16.24
C GLU A 409 -18.36 24.20 -16.88
N ARG A 410 -18.16 24.59 -18.15
CA ARG A 410 -19.16 25.38 -18.88
C ARG A 410 -20.46 24.62 -19.06
N GLN A 411 -20.39 23.33 -19.39
CA GLN A 411 -21.57 22.47 -19.55
C GLN A 411 -22.32 22.26 -18.23
N GLN A 412 -21.61 22.14 -17.11
CA GLN A 412 -22.24 22.06 -15.78
C GLN A 412 -23.01 23.34 -15.44
N LYS A 413 -22.41 24.52 -15.63
CA LYS A 413 -23.08 25.80 -15.39
C LYS A 413 -24.33 25.99 -16.24
N LEU A 414 -24.30 25.57 -17.50
CA LEU A 414 -25.48 25.61 -18.37
C LEU A 414 -26.58 24.67 -17.85
N ARG A 415 -26.21 23.46 -17.43
CA ARG A 415 -27.17 22.49 -16.87
C ARG A 415 -27.78 22.95 -15.54
N GLU A 416 -27.00 23.59 -14.67
CA GLU A 416 -27.49 24.18 -13.43
C GLU A 416 -28.48 25.31 -13.71
N ALA A 417 -28.18 26.21 -14.66
CA ALA A 417 -29.08 27.28 -15.08
C ALA A 417 -30.41 26.74 -15.65
N ASP A 418 -30.37 25.66 -16.44
CA ASP A 418 -31.57 25.01 -16.97
C ASP A 418 -32.43 24.40 -15.84
N LEU A 419 -31.81 23.78 -14.84
CA LEU A 419 -32.51 23.19 -13.68
C LEU A 419 -33.15 24.25 -12.79
N GLU A 420 -32.48 25.38 -12.55
CA GLU A 420 -33.04 26.53 -11.83
C GLU A 420 -34.22 27.14 -12.59
N ALA A 421 -34.14 27.23 -13.93
CA ALA A 421 -35.24 27.72 -14.76
C ALA A 421 -36.46 26.80 -14.77
N VAL A 422 -36.28 25.49 -14.57
CA VAL A 422 -37.36 24.50 -14.47
C VAL A 422 -38.00 24.49 -13.08
N ASN A 423 -37.21 24.58 -12.00
CA ASN A 423 -37.73 24.58 -10.62
C ASN A 423 -38.31 25.93 -10.16
N GLY A 424 -37.98 27.02 -10.87
CA GLY A 424 -38.53 28.36 -10.61
C GLY A 424 -39.87 28.65 -11.31
N ARG A 425 -40.44 27.68 -12.03
CA ARG A 425 -41.79 27.71 -12.60
C ARG A 425 -42.71 26.80 -11.80
#